data_AF-A0A511W7N7-F1
#
_entry.id   AF-A0A511W7N7-F1
#
_cell.length_a   1.000
_cell.length_b   1.000
_cell.length_c   1.000
_cell.angle_alpha   90.00
_cell.angle_beta   90.00
_cell.angle_gamma   90.00
#
_symmetry.space_group_name_H-M   'P 1'
#
loop_
_entity.id
_entity.type
_entity.pdbx_description
1 polymer ?
#
loop_
_entity_poly.entity_id
_entity_poly.type
_entity_poly.pdbx_seq_one_letter_code
_entity_poly.pdbx_strand_id
1 'polypeptide(L)'
;MDPIWYFAIASIIAVIGIVIVFGQLSNKLEDQLNQGEVSSDFTQRLTTQLLIRVTIIEIVPILLIVFGFIQLTGTESSVIPLVLTLVVFAVGLIRLLSKRDLLKHSNIDKRTKVFYQSTQKTAMMLAASFPIVTIVAFMM
;
A
#
# COMPACT_ATOMS: atom_id res chain seq x y z
N MET A 1 -14.33 -15.81 16.30
CA MET A 1 -13.48 -14.60 16.38
C MET A 1 -14.36 -13.42 16.08
N ASP A 2 -14.13 -12.28 16.72
CA ASP A 2 -14.76 -11.02 16.33
C ASP A 2 -14.55 -10.80 14.82
N PRO A 3 -15.62 -10.62 14.01
CA PRO A 3 -15.54 -10.46 12.56
C PRO A 3 -14.58 -9.35 12.12
N ILE A 4 -14.34 -8.33 12.96
CA ILE A 4 -13.42 -7.23 12.67
C ILE A 4 -11.98 -7.73 12.47
N TRP A 5 -11.61 -8.87 13.06
CA TRP A 5 -10.29 -9.46 12.82
C TRP A 5 -10.04 -9.81 11.36
N TYR A 6 -11.07 -10.19 10.58
CA TYR A 6 -10.89 -10.45 9.15
C TYR A 6 -10.46 -9.18 8.41
N PHE A 7 -11.08 -8.05 8.74
CA PHE A 7 -10.77 -6.74 8.18
C PHE A 7 -9.37 -6.27 8.60
N ALA A 8 -9.03 -6.41 9.89
CA ALA A 8 -7.72 -6.04 10.40
C ALA A 8 -6.60 -6.86 9.75
N ILE A 9 -6.76 -8.18 9.63
CA ILE A 9 -5.76 -9.06 8.99
C ILE A 9 -5.64 -8.71 7.49
N ALA A 10 -6.77 -8.48 6.79
CA ALA A 10 -6.77 -8.05 5.40
C ALA A 10 -5.97 -6.74 5.21
N SER A 11 -6.21 -5.77 6.09
CA SER A 11 -5.52 -4.48 6.10
C SER A 11 -4.02 -4.62 6.33
N ILE A 12 -3.62 -5.45 7.30
CA ILE A 12 -2.20 -5.71 7.59
C ILE A 12 -1.49 -6.32 6.39
N ILE A 13 -2.09 -7.35 5.77
CA ILE A 13 -1.51 -8.02 4.60
C ILE A 13 -1.38 -7.03 3.44
N ALA A 14 -2.42 -6.24 3.15
CA ALA A 14 -2.40 -5.27 2.06
C ALA A 14 -1.34 -4.18 2.30
N VAL A 15 -1.34 -3.54 3.47
CA VAL A 15 -0.39 -2.46 3.80
C VAL A 15 1.05 -2.96 3.72
N ILE A 16 1.36 -4.08 4.38
CA ILE A 16 2.73 -4.63 4.39
C ILE A 16 3.15 -5.02 2.98
N GLY A 17 2.28 -5.72 2.24
CA GLY A 17 2.57 -6.15 0.88
C GLY A 17 2.83 -4.98 -0.07
N ILE A 18 2.01 -3.93 -0.01
CA ILE A 18 2.18 -2.72 -0.84
C ILE A 18 3.48 -2.00 -0.47
N VAL A 19 3.80 -1.86 0.82
CA VAL A 19 5.06 -1.25 1.27
C VAL A 19 6.28 -2.01 0.74
N ILE A 20 6.24 -3.34 0.77
CA ILE A 20 7.33 -4.18 0.25
C ILE A 20 7.47 -4.01 -1.27
N VAL A 21 6.38 -4.14 -2.02
CA VAL A 21 6.40 -4.02 -3.49
C VAL A 21 6.88 -2.63 -3.91
N PHE A 22 6.32 -1.57 -3.31
CA PHE A 22 6.74 -0.21 -3.60
C PHE A 22 8.22 -0.02 -3.26
N GLY A 23 8.68 -0.49 -2.10
CA GLY A 23 10.08 -0.42 -1.71
C GLY A 23 11.03 -1.09 -2.72
N GLN A 24 10.65 -2.27 -3.24
CA GLN A 24 11.42 -2.95 -4.28
C GLN A 24 11.47 -2.15 -5.59
N LEU A 25 10.35 -1.56 -6.01
CA LEU A 25 10.29 -0.78 -7.25
C LEU A 25 11.03 0.56 -7.12
N SER A 26 10.96 1.20 -5.95
CA SER A 26 11.73 2.39 -5.62
C SER A 26 13.23 2.12 -5.71
N ASN A 27 13.71 1.01 -5.15
CA ASN A 27 15.12 0.64 -5.24
C ASN A 27 15.54 0.39 -6.71
N LYS A 28 14.71 -0.30 -7.52
CA LYS A 28 14.99 -0.47 -8.95
C LYS A 28 15.07 0.84 -9.72
N LEU A 29 14.22 1.82 -9.36
CA LEU A 29 14.27 3.15 -9.96
C LEU A 29 15.55 3.89 -9.55
N GLU A 30 15.99 3.75 -8.30
CA GLU A 30 17.25 4.30 -7.80
C GLU A 30 18.45 3.76 -8.58
N ASP A 31 18.52 2.45 -8.77
CA ASP A 31 19.60 1.80 -9.51
C ASP A 31 19.69 2.31 -10.95
N GLN A 32 18.55 2.51 -11.61
CA GLN A 32 18.47 3.02 -12.98
C GLN A 32 18.77 4.53 -13.07
N LEU A 33 18.39 5.30 -12.05
CA LEU A 33 18.77 6.71 -11.93
C LEU A 33 20.28 6.87 -11.81
N ASN A 34 20.94 6.02 -11.01
CA ASN A 34 22.39 6.04 -10.84
C ASN A 34 23.14 5.66 -12.13
N GLN A 35 22.52 4.88 -13.01
CA GLN A 35 23.05 4.52 -14.33
C GLN A 35 22.75 5.57 -15.42
N GLY A 36 21.86 6.55 -15.15
CA GLY A 36 21.49 7.60 -16.09
C GLY A 36 20.48 7.18 -17.17
N GLU A 37 19.83 6.01 -17.04
CA GLU A 37 19.04 5.38 -18.10
C GLU A 37 17.53 5.35 -17.82
N VAL A 38 16.95 6.44 -17.29
CA VAL A 38 15.49 6.47 -17.05
C VAL A 38 14.72 6.83 -18.32
N SER A 39 14.24 5.81 -19.03
CA SER A 39 13.34 5.95 -20.18
C SER A 39 11.85 6.01 -19.79
N SER A 40 11.01 6.50 -20.70
CA SER A 40 9.55 6.45 -20.53
C SER A 40 9.02 5.02 -20.45
N ASP A 41 9.61 4.11 -21.23
CA ASP A 41 9.19 2.71 -21.26
C ASP A 41 9.51 2.02 -19.94
N PHE A 42 10.64 2.35 -19.32
CA PHE A 42 11.00 1.84 -18.00
C PHE A 42 10.01 2.29 -16.93
N THR A 43 9.66 3.58 -16.90
CA THR A 43 8.71 4.12 -15.92
C THR A 43 7.30 3.52 -16.09
N GLN A 44 6.82 3.36 -17.34
CA GLN A 44 5.56 2.66 -17.60
C GLN A 44 5.59 1.20 -17.12
N ARG A 45 6.68 0.47 -17.39
CA ARG A 45 6.85 -0.92 -16.92
C ARG A 45 6.83 -1.01 -15.39
N LEU A 46 7.43 -0.05 -14.68
CA LEU A 46 7.38 -0.01 -13.21
C LEU A 46 5.95 0.16 -12.68
N THR A 47 5.15 1.06 -13.27
CA THR A 47 3.75 1.23 -12.87
C THR A 47 2.93 -0.03 -13.13
N THR A 48 3.10 -0.65 -14.30
CA THR A 48 2.43 -1.93 -14.59
C THR A 48 2.85 -3.02 -13.61
N GLN A 49 4.13 -3.13 -13.27
CA GLN A 49 4.62 -4.07 -12.26
C GLN A 49 4.05 -3.79 -10.88
N LEU A 50 3.92 -2.52 -10.47
CA LEU A 50 3.28 -2.14 -9.21
C LEU A 50 1.85 -2.66 -9.18
N LEU A 51 1.04 -2.32 -10.18
CA LEU A 51 -0.38 -2.68 -10.22
C LEU A 51 -0.58 -4.19 -10.21
N ILE A 52 0.14 -4.94 -11.07
CA ILE A 52 0.01 -6.40 -11.13
C ILE A 52 0.38 -7.04 -9.79
N ARG A 53 1.50 -6.62 -9.19
CA ARG A 53 1.96 -7.19 -7.91
C ARG A 53 1.00 -6.85 -6.77
N VAL A 54 0.47 -5.63 -6.73
CA VAL A 54 -0.53 -5.23 -5.73
C VAL A 54 -1.81 -6.05 -5.92
N THR A 55 -2.33 -6.20 -7.13
CA THR A 55 -3.51 -7.03 -7.40
C THR A 55 -3.34 -8.46 -6.92
N ILE A 56 -2.17 -9.08 -7.14
CA ILE A 56 -1.88 -10.44 -6.65
C ILE A 56 -1.90 -10.49 -5.12
N ILE A 57 -1.29 -9.50 -4.46
CA ILE A 57 -1.25 -9.40 -3.00
C ILE A 57 -2.65 -9.21 -2.41
N GLU A 58 -3.51 -8.46 -3.10
CA GLU A 58 -4.85 -8.12 -2.63
C GLU A 58 -5.87 -9.26 -2.73
N ILE A 59 -5.59 -10.35 -3.46
CA ILE A 59 -6.51 -11.49 -3.58
C ILE A 59 -6.92 -12.02 -2.19
N VAL A 60 -5.94 -12.23 -1.30
CA VAL A 60 -6.21 -12.74 0.06
C VAL A 60 -6.97 -11.70 0.92
N PRO A 61 -6.53 -10.43 1.03
CA PRO A 61 -7.30 -9.37 1.65
C PRO A 61 -8.75 -9.26 1.17
N ILE A 62 -9.00 -9.29 -0.14
CA ILE A 62 -10.35 -9.18 -0.69
C ILE A 62 -11.23 -10.34 -0.20
N LEU A 63 -10.72 -11.58 -0.24
CA LEU A 63 -11.45 -12.74 0.28
C LEU A 63 -11.76 -12.59 1.77
N LEU A 64 -10.79 -12.14 2.57
CA LEU A 64 -10.99 -11.91 4.01
C LEU A 64 -12.05 -10.84 4.27
N ILE A 65 -12.07 -9.75 3.51
CA ILE A 65 -13.09 -8.70 3.61
C ILE A 65 -14.48 -9.26 3.31
N VAL A 66 -14.62 -10.05 2.25
CA VAL A 66 -15.90 -10.69 1.90
C VAL A 66 -16.37 -11.62 3.03
N PHE A 67 -15.49 -12.46 3.56
CA PHE A 67 -15.82 -13.32 4.71
C PHE A 67 -16.16 -12.53 5.98
N GLY A 68 -15.47 -11.40 6.20
CA GLY A 68 -15.73 -10.49 7.30
C GLY A 68 -17.15 -9.91 7.23
N PHE A 69 -17.57 -9.43 6.06
CA PHE A 69 -18.92 -8.91 5.87
C PHE A 69 -20.01 -9.98 6.01
N ILE A 70 -19.76 -11.22 5.56
CA ILE A 70 -20.71 -12.33 5.73
C ILE A 70 -20.95 -12.63 7.22
N GLN A 71 -19.93 -12.48 8.05
CA GLN A 71 -19.99 -12.77 9.49
C GLN A 71 -20.32 -11.54 10.35
N LEU A 72 -20.48 -10.35 9.74
CA LEU A 72 -20.77 -9.12 10.45
C LEU A 72 -22.23 -9.12 10.92
N THR A 73 -22.47 -9.79 12.04
CA THR A 73 -23.70 -9.69 12.84
C THR A 73 -23.45 -8.66 13.93
N GLY A 74 -24.46 -7.86 14.31
CA GLY A 74 -24.37 -6.70 15.22
C GLY A 74 -23.98 -7.00 16.68
N THR A 75 -22.93 -7.78 16.87
CA THR A 75 -22.25 -8.08 18.13
C THR A 75 -21.30 -6.95 18.50
N GLU A 76 -21.07 -6.77 19.80
CA GLU A 76 -20.08 -5.82 20.28
C GLU A 76 -18.69 -6.10 19.71
N SER A 77 -18.15 -5.09 19.05
CA SER A 77 -16.88 -5.11 18.35
C SER A 77 -15.73 -4.74 19.28
N SER A 78 -14.68 -5.57 19.33
CA SER A 78 -13.47 -5.25 20.07
C SER A 78 -12.74 -4.09 19.39
N VAL A 79 -12.19 -3.18 20.19
CA VAL A 79 -11.39 -2.03 19.69
C VAL A 79 -9.97 -2.46 19.27
N ILE A 80 -9.49 -3.61 19.75
CA ILE A 80 -8.11 -4.09 19.53
C ILE A 80 -7.74 -4.21 18.03
N PRO A 81 -8.56 -4.85 17.16
CA PRO A 81 -8.25 -4.99 15.74
C PRO A 81 -8.17 -3.64 15.01
N LEU A 82 -8.99 -2.66 15.42
CA LEU A 82 -8.97 -1.31 14.86
C LEU A 82 -7.66 -0.59 15.20
N VAL A 83 -7.25 -0.61 16.47
CA VAL A 83 -5.99 0.01 16.92
C VAL A 83 -4.81 -0.60 16.20
N LEU A 84 -4.77 -1.93 16.08
CA LEU A 84 -3.71 -2.63 15.36
C LEU A 84 -3.65 -2.20 13.89
N THR A 85 -4.80 -2.10 13.24
CA THR A 85 -4.92 -1.62 11.86
C THR A 85 -4.36 -0.22 11.69
N LEU A 86 -4.71 0.71 12.58
CA LEU A 86 -4.22 2.09 12.54
C LEU A 86 -2.72 2.18 12.77
N VAL A 87 -2.16 1.40 13.70
CA VAL A 87 -0.71 1.36 13.95
C VAL A 87 0.03 0.85 12.73
N VAL A 88 -0.41 -0.27 12.15
CA VAL A 88 0.23 -0.84 10.95
C VAL A 88 0.10 0.10 9.77
N PHE A 89 -1.06 0.73 9.57
CA PHE A 89 -1.26 1.72 8.53
C PHE A 89 -0.32 2.93 8.71
N ALA A 90 -0.22 3.49 9.92
CA ALA A 90 0.67 4.60 10.22
C ALA A 90 2.14 4.24 9.94
N VAL A 91 2.60 3.07 10.39
CA VAL A 91 3.96 2.58 10.11
C VAL A 91 4.18 2.39 8.60
N GLY A 92 3.18 1.85 7.89
CA GLY A 92 3.22 1.68 6.44
C GLY A 92 3.35 3.01 5.70
N LEU A 93 2.56 4.01 6.08
CA LEU A 93 2.65 5.37 5.53
C LEU A 93 4.01 5.99 5.79
N ILE A 94 4.54 5.88 7.01
CA ILE A 94 5.88 6.39 7.35
C ILE A 94 6.93 5.72 6.45
N ARG A 95 6.85 4.40 6.23
CA ARG A 95 7.78 3.71 5.33
C ARG A 95 7.64 4.17 3.87
N LEU A 96 6.42 4.31 3.35
CA LEU A 96 6.20 4.83 2.00
C LEU A 96 6.74 6.26 1.85
N LEU A 97 6.57 7.10 2.88
CA LEU A 97 7.07 8.48 2.88
C LEU A 97 8.58 8.58 3.06
N SER A 98 9.21 7.66 3.80
CA SER A 98 10.67 7.63 3.97
C SER A 98 11.42 7.45 2.65
N LYS A 99 10.79 6.78 1.68
CA LYS A 99 11.34 6.61 0.33
C LYS A 99 11.30 7.88 -0.53
N ARG A 100 10.89 9.03 0.02
CA ARG A 100 10.98 10.33 -0.66
C ARG A 100 12.40 10.85 -0.81
N ASP A 101 13.36 10.27 -0.08
CA ASP A 101 14.78 10.65 -0.18
C ASP A 101 15.36 10.45 -1.59
N LEU A 102 14.78 9.55 -2.39
CA LEU A 102 15.07 9.44 -3.82
C LEU A 102 14.96 10.78 -4.55
N LEU A 103 13.99 11.61 -4.17
CA LEU A 103 13.74 12.92 -4.79
C LEU A 103 14.78 14.00 -4.41
N LYS A 104 15.71 13.71 -3.50
CA LYS A 104 16.79 14.62 -3.09
C LYS A 104 18.01 14.55 -4.02
N HIS A 105 18.09 13.56 -4.90
CA HIS A 105 19.14 13.49 -5.92
C HIS A 105 19.01 14.69 -6.87
N SER A 106 20.05 15.53 -6.97
CA SER A 106 19.99 16.79 -7.74
C SER A 106 19.89 16.59 -9.26
N ASN A 107 20.14 15.37 -9.75
CA ASN A 107 20.16 15.03 -11.17
C ASN A 107 18.87 14.40 -11.71
N ILE A 108 17.79 14.34 -10.91
CA ILE A 108 16.53 13.77 -11.39
C ILE A 108 15.79 14.78 -12.27
N ASP A 109 15.55 14.41 -13.53
CA ASP A 109 14.69 15.19 -14.43
C ASP A 109 13.28 15.39 -13.84
N LYS A 110 12.69 16.55 -14.13
CA LYS A 110 11.37 16.95 -13.62
C LYS A 110 10.29 15.91 -13.97
N ARG A 111 10.36 15.27 -15.13
CA ARG A 111 9.39 14.24 -15.54
C ARG A 111 9.46 13.02 -14.62
N THR A 112 10.65 12.50 -14.36
CA THR A 112 10.87 11.35 -13.48
C THR A 112 10.45 11.66 -12.05
N LYS A 113 10.70 12.90 -11.59
CA LYS A 113 10.26 13.38 -10.28
C LYS A 113 8.73 13.34 -10.14
N VAL A 114 8.01 13.87 -11.13
CA VAL A 114 6.54 13.87 -11.15
C VAL A 114 5.99 12.44 -11.23
N PHE A 115 6.59 11.60 -12.07
CA PHE A 115 6.24 10.18 -12.19
C PHE A 115 6.36 9.45 -10.84
N TYR A 116 7.49 9.60 -10.15
CA TYR A 116 7.71 8.96 -8.86
C TYR A 116 6.70 9.42 -7.81
N GLN A 117 6.45 10.73 -7.73
CA GLN A 117 5.45 11.28 -6.81
C GLN A 117 4.04 10.78 -7.11
N SER A 118 3.67 10.65 -8.38
CA SER A 118 2.38 10.08 -8.79
C SER A 118 2.28 8.61 -8.34
N THR A 119 3.29 7.81 -8.67
CA THR A 119 3.35 6.38 -8.33
C THR A 119 3.33 6.16 -6.81
N GLN A 120 4.04 7.00 -6.05
CA GLN A 120 4.02 6.97 -4.60
C GLN A 120 2.64 7.28 -4.04
N LYS A 121 1.95 8.30 -4.58
CA LYS A 121 0.57 8.62 -4.19
C LYS A 121 -0.39 7.48 -4.49
N THR A 122 -0.27 6.85 -5.66
CA THR A 122 -1.03 5.65 -5.99
C THR A 122 -0.79 4.53 -4.98
N ALA A 123 0.46 4.24 -4.63
CA ALA A 123 0.77 3.24 -3.61
C ALA A 123 0.19 3.59 -2.23
N MET A 124 0.23 4.86 -1.82
CA MET A 124 -0.39 5.30 -0.56
C MET A 124 -1.92 5.14 -0.58
N MET A 125 -2.57 5.48 -1.70
CA MET A 125 -4.02 5.29 -1.85
C MET A 125 -4.41 3.81 -1.79
N LEU A 126 -3.66 2.94 -2.46
CA LEU A 126 -3.84 1.49 -2.40
C LEU A 126 -3.63 0.97 -0.97
N ALA A 127 -2.61 1.45 -0.26
CA ALA A 127 -2.36 1.04 1.13
C ALA A 127 -3.46 1.52 2.10
N ALA A 128 -4.16 2.60 1.78
CA ALA A 128 -5.21 3.17 2.62
C ALA A 128 -6.59 2.50 2.44
N SER A 129 -6.81 1.79 1.32
CA SER A 129 -8.13 1.24 0.97
C SER A 129 -8.68 0.29 2.05
N PHE A 130 -7.90 -0.72 2.46
CA PHE A 130 -8.32 -1.70 3.47
C PHE A 130 -8.43 -1.15 4.90
N PRO A 131 -7.51 -0.28 5.38
CA PRO A 131 -7.73 0.43 6.65
C PRO A 131 -9.05 1.20 6.69
N ILE A 132 -9.42 1.90 5.60
CA ILE A 132 -10.69 2.61 5.53
C ILE A 132 -11.87 1.63 5.62
N VAL A 133 -11.82 0.51 4.90
CA VAL A 133 -12.87 -0.52 4.99
C VAL A 133 -12.98 -1.09 6.40
N THR A 134 -11.85 -1.26 7.10
CA THR A 134 -11.83 -1.73 8.50
C THR A 134 -12.51 -0.74 9.44
N ILE A 135 -12.26 0.56 9.26
CA ILE A 135 -12.92 1.62 10.05
C ILE A 135 -14.42 1.60 9.80
N VAL A 136 -14.84 1.49 8.53
CA VAL A 136 -16.27 1.43 8.17
C VAL A 136 -16.92 0.20 8.81
N ALA A 137 -16.30 -0.99 8.70
CA ALA A 137 -16.82 -2.21 9.30
C ALA A 137 -16.91 -2.14 10.83
N PHE A 138 -16.00 -1.41 11.49
CA PHE A 138 -16.05 -1.18 12.93
C PHE A 138 -17.22 -0.28 13.37
N MET A 139 -17.66 0.63 12.49
CA MET A 139 -18.77 1.55 12.78
C MET A 139 -20.15 0.95 12.50
N MET A 140 -20.22 -0.23 11.89
CA MET A 140 -21.46 -0.94 11.55
C MET A 140 -21.83 -1.92 12.66
#